data_AF-A0A1I7WXP6-F1
#
_entry.id   AF-A0A1I7WXP6-F1
#
_cell.length_a   1.000
_cell.length_b   1.000
_cell.length_c   1.000
_cell.angle_alpha   90.00
_cell.angle_beta   90.00
_cell.angle_gamma   90.00
#
_symmetry.space_group_name_H-M   'P 1'
#
loop_
_entity.id
_entity.type
_entity.pdbx_description
1 polymer ?
#
loop_
_entity_poly.entity_id
_entity_poly.type
_entity_poly.pdbx_seq_one_letter_code
_entity_poly.pdbx_strand_id
1 'polypeptide(L)'
;MPFVDQCRKPKMVCGSLFNDIEKAEILTFSDAGLNRKEISRKIGRSTSVVANFLRAPCEYEIKKSGERPTKPGKRENRRMMVMASNSTASLDEIRSIYCPIVSKTTV
;
A
#
# COMPACT_ATOMS: atom_id res chain seq x y z
N MET A 1 46.40 -10.11 5.29
CA MET A 1 45.32 -9.18 4.92
C MET A 1 44.03 -9.98 4.80
N PRO A 2 43.07 -9.90 5.73
CA PRO A 2 41.84 -10.65 5.58
C PRO A 2 40.94 -9.98 4.52
N PHE A 3 40.48 -10.81 3.60
CA PHE A 3 39.54 -10.47 2.54
C PHE A 3 38.21 -10.06 3.19
N VAL A 4 37.89 -8.78 3.14
CA VAL A 4 36.61 -8.26 3.65
C VAL A 4 35.53 -8.70 2.68
N ASP A 5 34.76 -9.72 3.05
CA ASP A 5 33.54 -10.10 2.33
C ASP A 5 32.57 -8.92 2.40
N GLN A 6 32.54 -8.13 1.33
CA GLN A 6 31.49 -7.15 1.13
C GLN A 6 30.22 -7.92 0.84
N CYS A 7 29.43 -8.19 1.88
CA CYS A 7 28.09 -8.74 1.78
C CYS A 7 27.36 -8.03 0.64
N ARG A 8 27.17 -8.72 -0.50
CA ARG A 8 26.46 -8.16 -1.65
C ARG A 8 25.05 -7.83 -1.17
N LYS A 9 24.73 -6.55 -1.06
CA LYS A 9 23.38 -6.11 -0.71
C LYS A 9 22.41 -6.67 -1.76
N PRO A 10 21.32 -7.33 -1.36
CA PRO A 10 20.34 -7.86 -2.30
C PRO A 10 19.83 -6.74 -3.20
N LYS A 11 19.63 -7.04 -4.50
CA LYS A 11 19.00 -6.12 -5.44
C LYS A 11 17.60 -5.79 -4.92
N MET A 12 17.41 -4.57 -4.42
CA MET A 12 16.15 -4.11 -3.86
C MET A 12 15.12 -3.84 -4.96
N VAL A 13 13.89 -4.31 -4.74
CA VAL A 13 12.74 -4.04 -5.59
C VAL A 13 12.42 -2.54 -5.56
N CYS A 14 12.32 -1.92 -6.74
CA CYS A 14 11.97 -0.49 -6.84
C CYS A 14 10.56 -0.25 -6.28
N GLY A 15 10.40 0.77 -5.43
CA GLY A 15 9.09 1.19 -4.90
C GLY A 15 8.60 0.48 -3.64
N SER A 16 9.41 -0.40 -3.02
CA SER A 16 9.08 -0.98 -1.71
C SER A 16 9.20 0.07 -0.58
N LEU A 17 8.37 -0.09 0.46
CA LEU A 17 8.47 0.71 1.69
C LEU A 17 9.79 0.44 2.43
N PHE A 18 10.12 1.31 3.39
CA PHE A 18 11.25 1.09 4.29
C PHE A 18 10.96 -0.08 5.23
N ASN A 19 11.93 -0.97 5.40
CA ASN A 19 11.90 -1.98 6.44
C ASN A 19 12.15 -1.34 7.82
N ASP A 20 11.74 -1.99 8.90
CA ASP A 20 11.89 -1.42 10.26
C ASP A 20 13.37 -1.15 10.62
N ILE A 21 14.26 -2.02 10.15
CA ILE A 21 15.71 -1.84 10.28
C ILE A 21 16.17 -0.58 9.55
N GLU A 22 15.70 -0.37 8.31
CA GLU A 22 16.06 0.82 7.53
C GLU A 22 15.52 2.09 8.20
N LYS A 23 14.30 2.06 8.75
CA LYS A 23 13.73 3.20 9.49
C LYS A 23 14.61 3.57 10.69
N ALA A 24 15.03 2.58 11.47
CA ALA A 24 15.91 2.79 12.62
C ALA A 24 17.27 3.35 12.20
N GLU A 25 17.87 2.84 11.11
CA GLU A 25 19.11 3.38 10.55
C GLU A 25 18.94 4.83 10.07
N ILE A 26 17.83 5.17 9.40
CA ILE A 26 17.56 6.55 8.95
C ILE A 26 17.46 7.50 10.14
N LEU A 27 16.74 7.11 11.19
CA LEU A 27 16.56 7.93 12.40
C LEU A 27 17.90 8.14 13.12
N THR A 28 18.64 7.06 13.37
CA THR A 28 19.95 7.14 14.03
C THR A 28 20.95 7.99 13.23
N PHE A 29 20.97 7.90 11.91
CA PHE A 29 21.83 8.77 11.09
C PHE A 29 21.36 10.23 11.06
N SER A 30 20.05 10.47 11.15
CA SER A 30 19.49 11.83 11.25
C SER A 30 19.84 12.46 12.59
N ASP A 31 19.75 11.71 13.69
CA ASP A 31 20.11 12.16 15.04
C ASP A 31 21.62 12.45 15.15
N ALA A 32 22.44 11.68 14.44
CA ALA A 32 23.86 11.93 14.29
C ALA A 32 24.22 13.11 13.36
N GLY A 33 23.22 13.78 12.77
CA GLY A 33 23.40 14.97 11.95
C GLY A 33 23.89 14.73 10.51
N LEU A 34 23.77 13.50 9.99
CA LEU A 34 24.21 13.21 8.62
C LEU A 34 23.32 13.89 7.58
N ASN A 35 23.92 14.25 6.44
CA ASN A 35 23.15 14.83 5.34
C ASN A 35 22.25 13.76 4.69
N ARG A 36 21.07 14.14 4.20
CA ARG A 36 20.12 13.25 3.50
C ARG A 36 20.78 12.47 2.35
N LYS A 37 21.71 13.11 1.62
CA LYS A 37 22.48 12.45 0.54
C LYS A 37 23.44 11.37 1.04
N GLU A 38 23.95 11.50 2.27
CA GLU A 38 24.84 10.51 2.87
C GLU A 38 24.04 9.35 3.43
N ILE A 39 22.93 9.64 4.10
CA ILE A 39 21.96 8.65 4.56
C ILE A 39 21.49 7.78 3.38
N SER A 40 21.10 8.42 2.27
CA SER A 40 20.65 7.72 1.07
C SER A 40 21.72 6.79 0.48
N ARG A 41 23.00 7.23 0.47
CA ARG A 41 24.14 6.43 0.00
C ARG A 41 24.42 5.23 0.91
N LYS A 42 24.36 5.40 2.23
CA LYS A 42 24.59 4.32 3.19
C LYS A 42 23.54 3.22 3.08
N ILE A 43 22.27 3.62 2.99
CA ILE A 43 21.13 2.70 2.96
C ILE A 43 20.91 2.13 1.56
N GLY A 44 21.29 2.86 0.51
CA GLY A 44 21.10 2.46 -0.89
C GLY A 44 19.71 2.81 -1.42
N ARG A 45 19.09 3.86 -0.88
CA ARG A 45 17.72 4.30 -1.21
C ARG A 45 17.74 5.69 -1.82
N SER A 46 16.66 6.10 -2.48
CA SER A 46 16.56 7.43 -3.08
C SER A 46 16.54 8.53 -2.03
N THR A 47 17.22 9.65 -2.32
CA THR A 47 17.23 10.86 -1.48
C THR A 47 15.82 11.41 -1.24
N SER A 48 14.94 11.32 -2.25
CA SER A 48 13.55 11.80 -2.15
C SER A 48 12.73 10.96 -1.16
N VAL A 49 12.95 9.65 -1.12
CA VAL A 49 12.25 8.73 -0.24
C VAL A 49 12.69 8.93 1.20
N VAL A 50 13.99 9.10 1.43
CA VAL A 50 14.55 9.45 2.75
C VAL A 50 13.99 10.79 3.25
N ALA A 51 13.95 11.81 2.37
CA ALA A 51 13.38 13.11 2.73
C ALA A 51 11.89 13.02 3.09
N ASN A 52 11.10 12.23 2.35
CA ASN A 52 9.69 12.01 2.65
C ASN A 52 9.47 11.33 4.00
N PHE A 53 10.30 10.33 4.34
CA PHE A 53 10.23 9.68 5.65
C PHE A 53 10.60 10.62 6.79
N LEU A 54 11.73 11.33 6.68
CA LEU A 54 12.17 12.28 7.71
C LEU A 54 11.18 13.42 7.94
N ARG A 55 10.35 13.76 6.95
CA ARG A 55 9.31 14.79 7.08
C ARG A 55 8.20 14.38 8.05
N ALA A 56 7.84 13.09 8.07
CA ALA A 56 6.76 12.56 8.89
C ALA A 56 6.99 11.07 9.17
N PRO A 57 7.92 10.72 10.08
CA PRO A 57 8.31 9.33 10.31
C PRO A 57 7.15 8.47 10.82
N CYS A 58 6.27 9.04 11.66
CA CYS A 58 5.10 8.34 12.20
C CYS A 58 3.99 8.10 11.17
N GLU A 59 3.91 8.90 10.10
CA GLU A 59 2.83 8.83 9.10
C GLU A 59 3.25 8.11 7.82
N TYR A 60 4.54 7.77 7.68
CA TYR A 60 5.13 7.32 6.43
C TYR A 60 4.45 6.09 5.81
N GLU A 61 3.96 5.18 6.65
CA GLU A 61 3.30 3.94 6.21
C GLU A 61 1.77 4.04 6.21
N ILE A 62 1.23 5.13 6.74
CA ILE A 62 -0.21 5.34 6.83
C ILE A 62 -0.69 5.82 5.45
N LYS A 63 -0.76 4.90 4.49
CA LYS A 63 -1.36 5.17 3.18
C LYS A 63 -2.87 5.20 3.32
N LYS A 64 -3.45 6.40 3.17
CA LYS A 64 -4.91 6.58 3.02
C LYS A 64 -5.38 6.37 1.58
N SER A 65 -4.72 5.51 0.81
CA SER A 65 -5.21 5.22 -0.55
C SER A 65 -6.54 4.51 -0.41
N GLY A 66 -7.62 5.19 -0.78
CA GLY A 66 -8.93 4.56 -0.89
C GLY A 66 -8.86 3.39 -1.85
N GLU A 67 -9.62 2.34 -1.55
CA GLU A 67 -9.79 1.25 -2.48
C GLU A 67 -10.44 1.75 -3.77
N ARG A 68 -10.17 1.04 -4.87
CA ARG A 68 -10.88 1.30 -6.13
C ARG A 68 -12.38 1.14 -5.86
N PRO A 69 -13.23 2.13 -6.22
CA PRO A 69 -14.66 2.03 -5.99
C PRO A 69 -15.23 0.75 -6.59
N THR A 70 -16.08 0.05 -5.82
CA THR A 70 -16.79 -1.13 -6.28
C THR A 70 -17.74 -0.76 -7.42
N LYS A 71 -17.90 -1.66 -8.40
CA LYS A 71 -18.75 -1.44 -9.58
C LYS A 71 -20.23 -1.12 -9.25
N PRO A 72 -20.91 -1.79 -8.31
CA PRO A 72 -22.26 -1.38 -7.93
C PRO A 72 -22.19 -0.15 -7.03
N GLY A 73 -23.00 0.85 -7.36
CA GLY A 73 -23.14 2.05 -6.55
C GLY A 73 -23.95 1.78 -5.27
N LYS A 74 -24.01 2.79 -4.40
CA LYS A 74 -24.75 2.72 -3.13
C LYS A 74 -26.24 2.39 -3.33
N ARG A 75 -26.83 2.87 -4.42
CA ARG A 75 -28.25 2.68 -4.73
C ARG A 75 -28.52 1.24 -5.15
N GLU A 76 -27.69 0.70 -6.04
CA GLU A 76 -27.79 -0.68 -6.51
C GLU A 76 -27.60 -1.64 -5.35
N ASN A 77 -26.59 -1.42 -4.50
CA ASN A 77 -26.36 -2.22 -3.29
C ASN A 77 -27.59 -2.24 -2.37
N ARG A 78 -28.22 -1.09 -2.15
CA ARG A 78 -29.46 -1.02 -1.35
C ARG A 78 -30.60 -1.81 -1.98
N ARG A 79 -30.75 -1.77 -3.31
CA ARG A 79 -31.82 -2.49 -4.02
C ARG A 79 -31.59 -4.01 -4.02
N MET A 80 -30.36 -4.45 -4.27
CA MET A 80 -29.98 -5.86 -4.20
C MET A 80 -30.22 -6.40 -2.78
N MET A 81 -29.81 -5.65 -1.75
CA MET A 81 -30.07 -6.02 -0.35
C MET A 81 -31.58 -6.17 -0.06
N VAL A 82 -32.40 -5.22 -0.49
CA VAL A 82 -33.86 -5.30 -0.31
C VAL A 82 -34.47 -6.51 -1.05
N MET A 83 -34.02 -6.78 -2.28
CA MET A 83 -34.53 -7.91 -3.06
C MET A 83 -34.11 -9.25 -2.44
N ALA A 84 -32.84 -9.38 -2.03
CA ALA A 84 -32.32 -10.59 -1.39
C ALA A 84 -32.99 -10.88 -0.04
N SER A 85 -33.36 -9.85 0.73
CA SER A 85 -34.02 -10.05 2.03
C SER A 85 -35.51 -10.39 1.92
N ASN A 86 -36.20 -9.91 0.89
CA ASN A 86 -37.67 -10.03 0.78
C ASN A 86 -38.13 -11.04 -0.28
N SER A 87 -37.21 -11.72 -0.96
CA SER A 87 -37.56 -12.67 -2.01
C SER A 87 -36.61 -13.87 -2.03
N THR A 88 -37.02 -14.95 -2.71
CA THR A 88 -36.18 -16.13 -2.99
C THR A 88 -35.51 -16.03 -4.35
N ALA A 89 -35.35 -14.83 -4.89
CA ALA A 89 -34.71 -14.60 -6.19
C ALA A 89 -33.26 -15.10 -6.17
N SER A 90 -32.85 -15.76 -7.25
CA SER A 90 -31.48 -16.23 -7.40
C SER A 90 -30.51 -15.07 -7.61
N LEU A 91 -29.23 -15.29 -7.29
CA LEU A 91 -28.19 -14.27 -7.52
C LEU A 91 -28.12 -13.80 -8.98
N ASP A 92 -28.39 -14.69 -9.95
CA ASP A 92 -28.38 -14.31 -11.36
C ASP A 92 -29.59 -13.44 -11.76
N GLU A 93 -30.76 -13.66 -11.15
CA GLU A 93 -31.93 -12.81 -11.34
C GLU A 93 -31.71 -11.41 -10.75
N ILE A 94 -31.22 -11.34 -9.51
CA ILE A 94 -30.90 -10.07 -8.82
C ILE A 94 -29.86 -9.29 -9.63
N ARG A 95 -28.82 -9.99 -10.11
CA ARG A 95 -27.77 -9.41 -10.95
C ARG A 95 -28.32 -8.86 -12.27
N SER A 96 -29.16 -9.63 -12.97
CA SER A 96 -29.75 -9.22 -14.25
C SER A 96 -30.59 -7.96 -14.12
N ILE A 97 -31.32 -7.79 -13.01
CA ILE A 97 -32.22 -6.66 -12.79
C ILE A 97 -31.46 -5.39 -12.39
N TYR A 98 -30.48 -5.51 -11.49
CA TYR A 98 -29.87 -4.33 -10.86
C TYR A 98 -28.45 -4.01 -11.35
N CYS A 99 -27.66 -5.02 -11.72
CA CYS A 99 -26.24 -4.87 -12.02
C CYS A 99 -25.74 -5.86 -13.11
N PRO A 100 -26.21 -5.77 -14.36
CA PRO A 100 -25.84 -6.74 -15.40
C PRO A 100 -24.33 -6.76 -15.72
N ILE A 101 -23.62 -5.67 -15.42
CA ILE A 101 -22.21 -5.45 -15.74
C ILE A 101 -21.26 -6.09 -14.68
N VAL A 102 -21.74 -6.34 -13.46
CA VAL A 102 -20.91 -6.91 -12.38
C VAL A 102 -20.90 -8.44 -12.48
N SER A 103 -20.00 -9.16 -11.81
CA SER A 103 -20.00 -10.63 -11.80
C SER A 103 -20.96 -11.18 -10.75
N LYS A 104 -21.40 -12.44 -10.91
CA LYS A 104 -22.29 -13.12 -9.93
C LYS A 104 -21.71 -13.14 -8.52
N THR A 105 -20.39 -13.28 -8.39
CA THR A 105 -19.68 -13.25 -7.10
C THR A 105 -19.68 -11.88 -6.41
N THR A 106 -20.02 -10.81 -7.13
CA THR A 106 -20.09 -9.44 -6.58
C THR A 106 -21.49 -9.10 -6.06
N VAL A 107 -22.51 -9.86 -6.47
CA VAL A 107 -23.92 -9.72 -6.05
C VAL A 107 -24.16 -10.60 -4.84
#